data_AF-A0A962QBN0-F1
#
_entry.id   AF-A0A962QBN0-F1
#
_cell.length_a   1.000
_cell.length_b   1.000
_cell.length_c   1.000
_cell.angle_alpha   90.00
_cell.angle_beta   90.00
_cell.angle_gamma   90.00
#
_symmetry.space_group_name_H-M   'P 1'
#
loop_
_entity.id
_entity.type
_entity.pdbx_description
1 polymer ?
#
loop_
_entity_poly.entity_id
_entity_poly.type
_entity_poly.pdbx_seq_one_letter_code
_entity_poly.pdbx_strand_id
1 'polypeptide(L)'
;MNYSNLSYKSARLDLSRRDIQSLKEISLAESVTNLNLCFNENLRSIKHLNAHDLFILNLSWCNIQSLEGMQLFKELKTFYLMGNKELKSIKGINAPNVVVLNLSSCDIQSFEGTETFDKLQVLKLRGNEHLTSLEHLDAPNLVYLYIDRDVSIDYDKFPSLRFINGIEVDWIF
;
A
#
# COMPACT_ATOMS: atom_id res chain seq x y z
N MET A 1 15.54 -26.41 -21.80
CA MET A 1 14.24 -26.34 -21.12
C MET A 1 13.53 -25.11 -21.62
N ASN A 2 12.40 -25.29 -22.30
CA ASN A 2 11.59 -24.23 -22.89
C ASN A 2 10.80 -23.50 -21.79
N TYR A 3 11.04 -22.20 -21.62
CA TYR A 3 10.21 -21.32 -20.77
C TYR A 3 9.08 -20.64 -21.57
N SER A 4 8.55 -21.32 -22.58
CA SER A 4 7.39 -20.88 -23.34
C SER A 4 6.11 -21.43 -22.71
N ASN A 5 5.67 -20.87 -21.57
CA ASN A 5 4.27 -20.98 -21.08
C ASN A 5 3.96 -20.19 -19.79
N LEU A 6 4.32 -18.90 -19.74
CA LEU A 6 3.72 -17.96 -18.78
C LEU A 6 3.26 -16.71 -19.53
N SER A 7 2.25 -16.86 -20.39
CA SER A 7 1.50 -15.71 -20.89
C SER A 7 0.45 -15.29 -19.85
N TYR A 8 0.88 -14.81 -18.68
CA TYR A 8 0.00 -13.89 -17.97
C TYR A 8 0.05 -12.61 -18.79
N LYS A 9 -1.02 -12.29 -19.51
CA LYS A 9 -1.23 -10.93 -20.02
C LYS A 9 -1.36 -10.00 -18.81
N SER A 10 -0.24 -9.62 -18.19
CA SER A 10 -0.23 -8.56 -17.19
C SER A 10 -0.48 -7.25 -17.95
N ALA A 11 -1.73 -6.82 -18.08
CA ALA A 11 -1.99 -5.51 -18.64
C ALA A 11 -1.63 -4.47 -17.57
N ARG A 12 -0.48 -3.82 -17.79
CA ARG A 12 -0.06 -2.64 -17.05
C ARG A 12 -0.77 -1.44 -17.66
N LEU A 13 -1.47 -0.68 -16.83
CA LEU A 13 -2.04 0.60 -17.21
C LEU A 13 -1.36 1.71 -16.44
N ASP A 14 -0.75 2.64 -17.17
CA ASP A 14 -0.12 3.82 -16.58
C ASP A 14 -0.98 5.07 -16.84
N LEU A 15 -1.55 5.58 -15.76
CA LEU A 15 -2.32 6.82 -15.66
C LEU A 15 -1.62 7.83 -14.75
N SER A 16 -0.30 7.72 -14.57
CA SER A 16 0.47 8.67 -13.78
C SER A 16 0.51 10.05 -14.44
N ARG A 17 0.56 11.10 -13.61
CA ARG A 17 0.70 12.51 -14.07
C ARG A 17 -0.39 12.94 -15.06
N ARG A 18 -1.64 12.55 -14.83
CA ARG A 18 -2.79 12.86 -15.69
C ARG A 18 -3.75 13.89 -15.10
N ASP A 19 -3.40 14.47 -13.95
CA ASP A 19 -4.29 15.37 -13.18
C ASP A 19 -5.66 14.74 -12.88
N ILE A 20 -5.69 13.43 -12.63
CA ILE A 20 -6.92 12.73 -12.28
C ILE A 20 -7.37 13.20 -10.90
N GLN A 21 -8.59 13.73 -10.82
CA GLN A 21 -9.17 14.23 -9.57
C GLN A 21 -10.17 13.24 -8.96
N SER A 22 -10.68 12.30 -9.76
CA SER A 22 -11.74 11.35 -9.40
C SER A 22 -11.65 10.08 -10.21
N LEU A 23 -11.98 8.94 -9.59
CA LEU A 23 -11.98 7.62 -10.24
C LEU A 23 -13.38 7.20 -10.74
N LYS A 24 -14.41 8.02 -10.51
CA LYS A 24 -15.82 7.70 -10.84
C LYS A 24 -16.05 7.31 -12.31
N GLU A 25 -15.30 7.92 -13.21
CA GLU A 25 -15.45 7.74 -14.66
C GLU A 25 -14.37 6.80 -15.24
N ILE A 26 -13.46 6.30 -14.39
CA ILE A 26 -12.41 5.38 -14.82
C ILE A 26 -12.98 3.96 -14.80
N SER A 27 -13.33 3.47 -15.98
CA SER A 27 -13.65 2.06 -16.20
C SER A 27 -12.39 1.32 -16.66
N LEU A 28 -11.97 0.34 -15.88
CA LEU A 28 -10.80 -0.48 -16.18
C LEU A 28 -11.23 -1.75 -16.90
N ALA A 29 -10.49 -2.13 -17.94
CA ALA A 29 -10.67 -3.44 -18.55
C ALA A 29 -10.30 -4.55 -17.54
N GLU A 30 -11.04 -5.65 -17.54
CA GLU A 30 -10.82 -6.80 -16.64
C GLU A 30 -9.39 -7.36 -16.70
N SER A 31 -8.68 -7.16 -17.81
CA SER A 31 -7.28 -7.60 -17.95
C SER A 31 -6.26 -6.78 -17.15
N VAL A 32 -6.63 -5.59 -16.64
CA VAL A 32 -5.70 -4.70 -15.92
C VAL A 32 -5.37 -5.31 -14.56
N THR A 33 -4.10 -5.66 -14.39
CA THR A 33 -3.57 -6.32 -13.18
C THR A 33 -2.57 -5.42 -12.44
N ASN A 34 -2.05 -4.39 -13.11
CA ASN A 34 -1.11 -3.43 -12.56
C ASN A 34 -1.57 -2.03 -12.94
N LEU A 35 -1.97 -1.23 -11.95
CA LEU A 35 -2.44 0.13 -12.17
C LEU A 35 -1.49 1.13 -11.53
N ASN A 36 -0.92 2.01 -12.35
CA ASN A 36 -0.12 3.13 -11.89
C ASN A 36 -0.93 4.44 -11.99
N LEU A 37 -1.19 5.08 -10.86
CA LEU A 37 -1.89 6.35 -10.72
C LEU A 37 -1.00 7.40 -10.04
N CYS A 38 0.31 7.18 -9.94
CA CYS A 38 1.18 8.07 -9.18
C CYS A 38 1.22 9.50 -9.74
N PHE A 39 1.52 10.48 -8.89
CA PHE A 39 1.58 11.90 -9.26
C PHE A 39 0.27 12.46 -9.85
N ASN A 40 -0.88 11.96 -9.41
CA ASN A 40 -2.16 12.62 -9.60
C ASN A 40 -2.50 13.40 -8.33
N GLU A 41 -1.86 14.56 -8.16
CA GLU A 41 -1.83 15.34 -6.91
C GLU A 41 -3.21 15.86 -6.47
N ASN A 42 -4.17 15.92 -7.37
CA ASN A 42 -5.56 16.29 -7.06
C ASN A 42 -6.45 15.08 -6.71
N LEU A 43 -5.93 13.85 -6.79
CA LEU A 43 -6.67 12.66 -6.41
C LEU A 43 -6.71 12.50 -4.89
N ARG A 44 -7.88 12.72 -4.30
CA ARG A 44 -8.07 12.73 -2.83
C ARG A 44 -8.62 11.45 -2.24
N SER A 45 -9.18 10.57 -3.06
CA SER A 45 -9.81 9.34 -2.60
C SER A 45 -9.69 8.24 -3.64
N ILE A 46 -9.55 7.01 -3.15
CA ILE A 46 -9.64 5.78 -3.96
C ILE A 46 -11.08 5.34 -4.20
N LYS A 47 -12.06 5.97 -3.55
CA LYS A 47 -13.47 5.64 -3.70
C LYS A 47 -13.87 5.63 -5.18
N HIS A 48 -14.67 4.64 -5.56
CA HIS A 48 -15.12 4.39 -6.94
C HIS A 48 -14.09 3.78 -7.89
N LEU A 49 -12.85 3.52 -7.47
CA LEU A 49 -11.97 2.62 -8.24
C LEU A 49 -12.65 1.26 -8.31
N ASN A 50 -13.07 0.82 -9.50
CA ASN A 50 -13.65 -0.51 -9.70
C ASN A 50 -12.65 -1.38 -10.47
N ALA A 51 -12.00 -2.31 -9.76
CA ALA A 51 -10.97 -3.20 -10.30
C ALA A 51 -10.86 -4.43 -9.38
N HIS A 52 -11.11 -5.63 -9.94
CA HIS A 52 -11.20 -6.84 -9.13
C HIS A 52 -9.90 -7.66 -9.13
N ASP A 53 -9.10 -7.55 -10.18
CA ASP A 53 -7.94 -8.42 -10.43
C ASP A 53 -6.60 -7.68 -10.33
N LEU A 54 -6.57 -6.53 -9.64
CA LEU A 54 -5.31 -5.80 -9.42
C LEU A 54 -4.40 -6.59 -8.48
N PHE A 55 -3.19 -6.88 -8.96
CA PHE A 55 -2.07 -7.40 -8.18
C PHE A 55 -1.19 -6.27 -7.63
N ILE A 56 -1.07 -5.17 -8.39
CA ILE A 56 -0.29 -3.99 -8.00
C ILE A 56 -1.11 -2.73 -8.23
N LEU A 57 -1.15 -1.88 -7.20
CA LEU A 57 -1.74 -0.54 -7.25
C LEU A 57 -0.73 0.48 -6.74
N ASN A 58 -0.45 1.51 -7.54
CA ASN A 58 0.39 2.62 -7.14
C ASN A 58 -0.40 3.92 -7.13
N LEU A 59 -0.59 4.48 -5.93
CA LEU A 59 -1.21 5.78 -5.64
C LEU A 59 -0.19 6.73 -4.97
N SER A 60 1.10 6.53 -5.20
CA SER A 60 2.14 7.36 -4.58
C SER A 60 2.12 8.79 -5.12
N TRP A 61 2.46 9.76 -4.28
CA TRP A 61 2.50 11.18 -4.61
C TRP A 61 1.17 11.69 -5.18
N CYS A 62 0.07 11.14 -4.68
CA CYS A 62 -1.26 11.71 -4.83
C CYS A 62 -1.57 12.58 -3.59
N ASN A 63 -2.84 12.91 -3.38
CA ASN A 63 -3.29 13.57 -2.16
C ASN A 63 -4.40 12.77 -1.47
N ILE A 64 -4.26 11.43 -1.47
CA ILE A 64 -5.21 10.52 -0.84
C ILE A 64 -5.32 10.86 0.64
N GLN A 65 -6.53 11.14 1.11
CA GLN A 65 -6.79 11.58 2.48
C GLN A 65 -7.41 10.48 3.34
N SER A 66 -8.05 9.50 2.69
CA SER A 66 -8.75 8.40 3.34
C SER A 66 -8.90 7.20 2.40
N LEU A 67 -8.89 6.00 2.99
CA LEU A 67 -9.21 4.73 2.33
C LEU A 67 -10.66 4.28 2.60
N GLU A 68 -11.48 5.08 3.29
CA GLU A 68 -12.87 4.75 3.52
C GLU A 68 -13.66 4.59 2.21
N GLY A 69 -14.46 3.52 2.14
CA GLY A 69 -15.19 3.17 0.92
C GLY A 69 -14.32 2.55 -0.18
N MET A 70 -13.06 2.17 0.13
CA MET A 70 -12.27 1.26 -0.70
C MET A 70 -13.00 -0.08 -0.81
N GLN A 71 -13.22 -0.53 -2.05
CA GLN A 71 -13.76 -1.86 -2.29
C GLN A 71 -12.76 -2.94 -1.89
N LEU A 72 -13.23 -4.19 -1.78
CA LEU A 72 -12.38 -5.34 -1.53
C LEU A 72 -11.49 -5.65 -2.74
N PHE A 73 -10.17 -5.59 -2.57
CA PHE A 73 -9.16 -6.02 -3.54
C PHE A 73 -8.53 -7.35 -3.11
N LYS A 74 -9.17 -8.47 -3.48
CA LYS A 74 -8.75 -9.82 -3.05
C LYS A 74 -7.37 -10.21 -3.60
N GLU A 75 -7.02 -9.76 -4.81
CA GLU A 75 -5.78 -10.18 -5.47
C GLU A 75 -4.59 -9.23 -5.22
N LEU A 76 -4.83 -8.07 -4.59
CA LEU A 76 -3.80 -7.04 -4.41
C LEU A 76 -2.68 -7.53 -3.50
N LYS A 77 -1.47 -7.63 -4.05
CA LYS A 77 -0.27 -8.07 -3.32
C LYS A 77 0.64 -6.90 -2.97
N THR A 78 0.66 -5.87 -3.81
CA THR A 78 1.53 -4.71 -3.62
C THR A 78 0.73 -3.43 -3.71
N PHE A 79 0.80 -2.62 -2.66
CA PHE A 79 0.10 -1.35 -2.58
C PHE A 79 1.05 -0.23 -2.19
N TYR A 80 1.25 0.73 -3.10
CA TYR A 80 2.06 1.91 -2.87
C TYR A 80 1.17 3.13 -2.63
N LEU A 81 1.34 3.76 -1.47
CA LEU A 81 0.66 4.98 -1.03
C LEU A 81 1.67 6.06 -0.61
N MET A 82 2.95 5.89 -0.94
CA MET A 82 4.03 6.77 -0.52
C MET A 82 3.73 8.24 -0.85
N GLY A 83 4.03 9.17 0.06
CA GLY A 83 3.95 10.60 -0.25
C GLY A 83 2.52 11.19 -0.21
N ASN A 84 1.51 10.44 0.24
CA ASN A 84 0.17 10.98 0.49
C ASN A 84 0.13 11.66 1.87
N LYS A 85 0.61 12.90 1.95
CA LYS A 85 0.85 13.63 3.22
C LYS A 85 -0.42 13.92 4.03
N GLU A 86 -1.60 13.86 3.43
CA GLU A 86 -2.87 14.04 4.14
C GLU A 86 -3.45 12.71 4.66
N LEU A 87 -2.84 11.57 4.33
CA LEU A 87 -3.27 10.26 4.81
C LEU A 87 -2.77 10.03 6.24
N LYS A 88 -3.68 10.15 7.20
CA LYS A 88 -3.38 10.03 8.65
C LYS A 88 -3.61 8.65 9.24
N SER A 89 -4.40 7.84 8.57
CA SER A 89 -4.75 6.49 8.97
C SER A 89 -5.04 5.66 7.73
N ILE A 90 -4.84 4.36 7.83
CA ILE A 90 -5.26 3.39 6.80
C ILE A 90 -6.57 2.68 7.17
N LYS A 91 -7.34 3.19 8.15
CA LYS A 91 -8.70 2.72 8.41
C LYS A 91 -9.52 2.70 7.12
N GLY A 92 -10.21 1.58 6.90
CA GLY A 92 -10.97 1.33 5.67
C GLY A 92 -10.16 0.69 4.53
N ILE A 93 -8.86 0.44 4.70
CA ILE A 93 -8.09 -0.39 3.76
C ILE A 93 -8.74 -1.78 3.65
N ASN A 94 -8.97 -2.22 2.41
CA ASN A 94 -9.67 -3.46 2.13
C ASN A 94 -8.90 -4.32 1.12
N ALA A 95 -7.72 -4.78 1.56
CA ALA A 95 -6.76 -5.54 0.77
C ALA A 95 -6.16 -6.69 1.60
N PRO A 96 -6.95 -7.73 1.94
CA PRO A 96 -6.59 -8.75 2.93
C PRO A 96 -5.38 -9.61 2.54
N ASN A 97 -5.01 -9.62 1.26
CA ASN A 97 -3.88 -10.39 0.75
C ASN A 97 -2.66 -9.53 0.39
N VAL A 98 -2.61 -8.27 0.86
CA VAL A 98 -1.46 -7.40 0.65
C VAL A 98 -0.22 -8.00 1.33
N VAL A 99 0.87 -8.08 0.58
CA VAL A 99 2.17 -8.61 1.03
C VAL A 99 3.16 -7.47 1.24
N VAL A 100 3.08 -6.45 0.40
CA VAL A 100 3.92 -5.25 0.44
C VAL A 100 3.04 -4.01 0.52
N LEU A 101 3.19 -3.24 1.59
CA LEU A 101 2.51 -1.97 1.80
C LEU A 101 3.54 -0.86 2.02
N ASN A 102 3.51 0.16 1.18
CA ASN A 102 4.39 1.32 1.31
C ASN A 102 3.57 2.57 1.66
N LEU A 103 3.77 3.06 2.89
CA LEU A 103 3.17 4.26 3.48
C LEU A 103 4.25 5.28 3.85
N SER A 104 5.43 5.21 3.23
CA SER A 104 6.52 6.14 3.54
C SER A 104 6.14 7.57 3.16
N SER A 105 6.60 8.56 3.93
CA SER A 105 6.34 9.98 3.69
C SER A 105 4.84 10.33 3.60
N CYS A 106 4.00 9.59 4.33
CA CYS A 106 2.63 9.98 4.63
C CYS A 106 2.59 10.73 5.97
N ASP A 107 1.41 10.90 6.55
CA ASP A 107 1.24 11.41 7.92
C ASP A 107 0.52 10.39 8.81
N ILE A 108 0.82 9.10 8.64
CA ILE A 108 0.19 8.03 9.43
C ILE A 108 0.47 8.28 10.91
N GLN A 109 -0.59 8.40 11.70
CA GLN A 109 -0.52 8.69 13.13
C GLN A 109 -0.84 7.47 13.99
N SER A 110 -1.71 6.58 13.49
CA SER A 110 -2.09 5.35 14.19
C SER A 110 -2.63 4.28 13.23
N PHE A 111 -2.67 3.04 13.73
CA PHE A 111 -3.34 1.89 13.10
C PHE A 111 -4.67 1.56 13.79
N GLU A 112 -5.25 2.49 14.55
CA GLU A 112 -6.51 2.24 15.23
C GLU A 112 -7.63 1.96 14.21
N GLY A 113 -8.41 0.91 14.47
CA GLY A 113 -9.52 0.51 13.60
C GLY A 113 -9.09 -0.16 12.29
N THR A 114 -7.83 -0.57 12.15
CA THR A 114 -7.41 -1.46 11.06
C THR A 114 -7.67 -2.92 11.40
N GLU A 115 -8.01 -3.71 10.40
CA GLU A 115 -8.08 -5.18 10.52
C GLU A 115 -6.68 -5.80 10.52
N THR A 116 -6.59 -7.09 10.86
CA THR A 116 -5.35 -7.86 10.84
C THR A 116 -4.80 -8.00 9.41
N PHE A 117 -3.50 -7.78 9.25
CA PHE A 117 -2.77 -7.96 8.00
C PHE A 117 -2.07 -9.32 7.94
N ASP A 118 -2.84 -10.40 7.82
CA ASP A 118 -2.33 -11.78 7.87
C ASP A 118 -1.25 -12.10 6.82
N LYS A 119 -1.26 -11.42 5.68
CA LYS A 119 -0.33 -11.69 4.57
C LYS A 119 0.80 -10.67 4.44
N LEU A 120 0.76 -9.60 5.23
CA LEU A 120 1.73 -8.51 5.12
C LEU A 120 3.10 -8.98 5.61
N GLN A 121 4.09 -8.89 4.72
CA GLN A 121 5.47 -9.28 4.99
C GLN A 121 6.42 -8.08 4.97
N VAL A 122 6.08 -7.03 4.21
CA VAL A 122 6.89 -5.82 4.06
C VAL A 122 6.03 -4.59 4.33
N LEU A 123 6.41 -3.81 5.33
CA LEU A 123 5.77 -2.55 5.68
C LEU A 123 6.81 -1.42 5.66
N LYS A 124 6.56 -0.39 4.86
CA LYS A 124 7.39 0.83 4.82
C LYS A 124 6.63 2.02 5.41
N LEU A 125 7.20 2.65 6.42
CA LEU A 125 6.62 3.72 7.26
C LEU A 125 7.60 4.86 7.53
N ARG A 126 8.77 4.91 6.90
CA ARG A 126 9.73 6.01 7.10
C ARG A 126 9.13 7.36 6.75
N GLY A 127 9.44 8.39 7.52
CA GLY A 127 8.95 9.75 7.31
C GLY A 127 7.46 9.92 7.64
N ASN A 128 6.92 9.15 8.59
CA ASN A 128 5.62 9.43 9.21
C ASN A 128 5.88 10.13 10.55
N GLU A 129 6.08 11.45 10.51
CA GLU A 129 6.65 12.24 11.61
C GLU A 129 5.82 12.19 12.91
N HIS A 130 4.51 11.94 12.82
CA HIS A 130 3.62 11.87 13.97
C HIS A 130 3.33 10.44 14.45
N LEU A 131 3.88 9.41 13.80
CA LEU A 131 3.76 8.02 14.26
C LEU A 131 4.70 7.79 15.44
N THR A 132 4.15 7.60 16.64
CA THR A 132 4.97 7.42 17.86
C THR A 132 5.03 5.97 18.33
N SER A 133 4.09 5.12 17.92
CA SER A 133 4.09 3.69 18.22
C SER A 133 3.42 2.88 17.10
N LEU A 134 3.65 1.57 17.10
CA LEU A 134 2.89 0.60 16.29
C LEU A 134 1.71 0.00 17.06
N GLU A 135 1.13 0.73 18.01
CA GLU A 135 -0.07 0.27 18.70
C GLU A 135 -1.22 0.05 17.69
N HIS A 136 -2.05 -0.95 17.95
CA HIS A 136 -3.15 -1.42 17.10
C HIS A 136 -2.76 -2.02 15.73
N LEU A 137 -1.47 -2.00 15.34
CA LEU A 137 -1.04 -2.76 14.17
C LEU A 137 -0.97 -4.26 14.51
N ASP A 138 -1.78 -5.05 13.81
CA ASP A 138 -1.74 -6.51 13.87
C ASP A 138 -1.26 -7.07 12.53
N ALA A 139 0.00 -7.51 12.48
CA ALA A 139 0.66 -8.03 11.28
C ALA A 139 1.62 -9.19 11.66
N PRO A 140 1.10 -10.37 12.03
CA PRO A 140 1.88 -11.44 12.66
C PRO A 140 2.96 -12.04 11.74
N ASN A 141 2.80 -11.89 10.43
CA ASN A 141 3.72 -12.38 9.40
C ASN A 141 4.68 -11.30 8.88
N LEU A 142 4.76 -10.13 9.54
CA LEU A 142 5.64 -9.05 9.14
C LEU A 142 7.10 -9.47 9.29
N VAL A 143 7.85 -9.44 8.18
CA VAL A 143 9.26 -9.86 8.12
C VAL A 143 10.20 -8.66 8.02
N TYR A 144 9.77 -7.63 7.30
CA TYR A 144 10.56 -6.42 7.04
C TYR A 144 9.76 -5.17 7.39
N LEU A 145 10.31 -4.37 8.29
CA LEU A 145 9.75 -3.11 8.74
C LEU A 145 10.77 -1.99 8.50
N TYR A 146 10.38 -0.98 7.72
CA TYR A 146 11.16 0.24 7.52
C TYR A 146 10.45 1.36 8.24
N ILE A 147 11.00 1.82 9.34
CA ILE A 147 10.37 2.83 10.21
C ILE A 147 11.43 3.77 10.77
N ASP A 148 10.99 4.94 11.24
CA ASP A 148 11.87 5.91 11.87
C ASP A 148 12.33 5.41 13.26
N ARG A 149 13.51 5.84 13.70
CA ARG A 149 14.17 5.30 14.90
C ARG A 149 13.41 5.56 16.20
N ASP A 150 12.61 6.62 16.22
CA ASP A 150 11.96 7.11 17.44
C ASP A 150 10.55 6.52 17.64
N VAL A 151 10.13 5.58 16.79
CA VAL A 151 8.84 4.89 16.93
C VAL A 151 8.96 3.69 17.87
N SER A 152 8.10 3.63 18.88
CA SER A 152 8.03 2.50 19.81
C SER A 152 7.45 1.25 19.16
N ILE A 153 8.10 0.10 19.38
CA ILE A 153 7.70 -1.20 18.83
C ILE A 153 7.58 -2.21 19.96
N ASP A 154 6.40 -2.85 20.04
CA ASP A 154 6.20 -4.06 20.84
C ASP A 154 6.58 -5.28 19.99
N TYR A 155 7.83 -5.74 20.14
CA TYR A 155 8.38 -6.82 19.33
C TYR A 155 7.66 -8.16 19.51
N ASP A 156 6.97 -8.37 20.64
CA ASP A 156 6.23 -9.60 20.90
C ASP A 156 5.02 -9.76 19.94
N LYS A 157 4.53 -8.65 19.38
CA LYS A 157 3.48 -8.65 18.35
C LYS A 157 3.98 -8.99 16.95
N PHE A 158 5.29 -8.98 16.72
CA PHE A 158 5.90 -9.20 15.41
C PHE A 158 6.90 -10.37 15.46
N PRO A 159 6.43 -11.61 15.72
CA PRO A 159 7.30 -12.77 15.93
C PRO A 159 8.13 -13.16 14.71
N SER A 160 7.70 -12.75 13.51
CA SER A 160 8.38 -13.03 12.24
C SER A 160 9.45 -11.99 11.89
N LEU A 161 9.55 -10.89 12.64
CA LEU A 161 10.42 -9.76 12.34
C LEU A 161 11.88 -10.17 12.55
N ARG A 162 12.67 -10.14 11.47
CA ARG A 162 14.09 -10.54 11.52
C ARG A 162 14.96 -9.31 11.79
N PHE A 163 15.99 -9.49 12.63
CA PHE A 163 16.99 -8.50 13.08
C PHE A 163 17.03 -7.19 12.27
N ILE A 164 16.60 -6.09 12.91
CA ILE A 164 16.54 -4.73 12.34
C ILE A 164 17.92 -4.08 12.46
N ASN A 165 18.90 -4.52 11.67
CA ASN A 165 20.11 -3.74 11.42
C ASN A 165 20.08 -3.33 9.95
N GLY A 166 19.98 -2.01 9.73
CA GLY A 166 19.44 -1.43 8.51
C GLY A 166 20.15 -1.83 7.21
N ILE A 167 19.35 -1.84 6.15
CA ILE A 167 19.57 -1.18 4.86
C ILE A 167 18.23 -1.25 4.12
N GLU A 168 17.86 -0.15 3.48
CA GLU A 168 16.74 -0.08 2.55
C GLU A 168 17.09 -0.96 1.34
N VAL A 169 16.46 -2.13 1.19
CA VAL A 169 16.46 -2.78 -0.13
C VAL A 169 15.31 -2.17 -0.92
N ASP A 170 15.68 -1.23 -1.77
CA ASP A 170 14.79 -0.70 -2.80
C ASP A 170 14.46 -1.82 -3.78
N TRP A 171 13.30 -2.45 -3.57
CA TRP A 171 12.62 -3.17 -4.64
C TRP A 171 12.07 -2.11 -5.61
N ILE A 172 12.91 -1.70 -6.56
CA ILE A 172 12.51 -0.89 -7.71
C ILE A 172 11.76 -1.84 -8.67
N PHE A 173 10.52 -1.50 -9.03
CA PHE A 173 9.76 -2.12 -10.11
C PHE A 173 9.21 -1.05 -11.06
#